data_AF-A0A9X6AGE0-F1
#
_entry.id   AF-A0A9X6AGE0-F1
#
_cell.length_a   1.000
_cell.length_b   1.000
_cell.length_c   1.000
_cell.angle_alpha   90.00
_cell.angle_beta   90.00
_cell.angle_gamma   90.00
#
_symmetry.space_group_name_H-M   'P 1'
#
loop_
_entity.id
_entity.type
_entity.pdbx_description
1 polymer ?
#
loop_
_entity_poly.entity_id
_entity_poly.type
_entity_poly.pdbx_seq_one_letter_code
_entity_poly.pdbx_strand_id
1 'polypeptide(L)'
;MFDFLQGYDLLGAFWMTVKLAVLSAVGSLIWGTMLAAMRVGPVPLMRGFGSAYVNIVRNIPLTVIILFTSLGLNQTLQVSLGSDQVETVNFRLAVLGLIAYTSAFVCEA
;
A
#
# COMPACT_ATOMS: atom_id res chain seq x y z
N MET A 1 10.17 -27.24 -24.23
CA MET A 1 8.92 -26.50 -23.88
C MET A 1 8.90 -26.03 -22.43
N PHE A 2 9.42 -26.81 -21.46
CA PHE A 2 9.47 -26.42 -20.03
C PHE A 2 10.82 -25.88 -19.54
N ASP A 3 11.79 -25.64 -20.43
CA ASP A 3 13.14 -25.13 -20.10
C ASP A 3 13.14 -23.73 -19.46
N PHE A 4 12.08 -22.93 -19.62
CA PHE A 4 11.97 -21.60 -19.01
C PHE A 4 11.77 -21.64 -17.48
N LEU A 5 11.41 -22.79 -16.91
CA LEU A 5 11.14 -22.95 -15.47
C LEU A 5 12.37 -23.42 -14.66
N GLN A 6 13.45 -23.86 -15.32
CA GLN A 6 14.61 -24.42 -14.62
C GLN A 6 15.51 -23.39 -13.93
N GLY A 7 15.38 -22.09 -14.27
CA GLY A 7 16.19 -21.01 -13.71
C GLY A 7 15.40 -19.94 -12.94
N TYR A 8 14.07 -20.04 -12.88
CA TYR A 8 13.22 -19.04 -12.22
C TYR A 8 12.55 -19.67 -11.00
N ASP A 9 12.79 -19.09 -9.82
CA ASP A 9 12.10 -19.49 -8.60
C ASP A 9 10.65 -18.98 -8.62
N LEU A 10 9.82 -19.63 -9.43
CA LEU A 10 8.40 -19.31 -9.61
C LEU A 10 7.64 -19.38 -8.27
N LEU A 11 7.99 -20.36 -7.44
CA LEU A 11 7.37 -20.56 -6.12
C LEU A 11 7.77 -19.45 -5.16
N GLY A 12 9.04 -19.03 -5.15
CA GLY A 12 9.52 -17.90 -4.37
C GLY A 12 8.88 -16.58 -4.78
N ALA A 13 8.78 -16.29 -6.08
CA ALA A 13 8.12 -15.09 -6.59
C ALA A 13 6.63 -15.07 -6.25
N PHE A 14 5.92 -16.19 -6.43
CA PHE A 14 4.53 -16.34 -6.03
C PHE A 14 4.34 -16.10 -4.53
N TRP A 15 5.22 -16.68 -3.70
CA TRP A 15 5.18 -16.50 -2.26
C TRP A 15 5.42 -15.04 -1.84
N MET A 16 6.27 -14.31 -2.55
CA MET A 16 6.46 -12.88 -2.34
C MET A 16 5.17 -12.08 -2.61
N THR A 17 4.47 -12.39 -3.71
CA THR A 17 3.17 -11.77 -4.02
C THR A 17 2.13 -12.07 -2.94
N VAL A 18 2.07 -13.31 -2.45
CA VAL A 18 1.17 -13.70 -1.34
C VAL A 18 1.49 -12.88 -0.08
N LYS A 19 2.77 -12.76 0.29
CA LYS A 19 3.17 -11.93 1.45
C LYS A 19 2.76 -10.47 1.28
N LEU A 20 3.00 -9.89 0.11
CA LEU A 20 2.58 -8.51 -0.21
C LEU A 20 1.07 -8.34 -0.08
N ALA A 21 0.31 -9.26 -0.66
CA ALA A 21 -1.15 -9.21 -0.65
C ALA A 21 -1.71 -9.32 0.77
N VAL A 22 -1.25 -10.29 1.56
CA VAL A 22 -1.75 -10.52 2.93
C VAL A 22 -1.43 -9.34 3.84
N LEU A 23 -0.17 -8.86 3.84
CA LEU A 23 0.22 -7.74 4.70
C LEU A 23 -0.53 -6.45 4.31
N SER A 24 -0.67 -6.20 3.01
CA SER A 24 -1.38 -5.02 2.52
C SER A 24 -2.89 -5.11 2.79
N ALA A 25 -3.49 -6.30 2.68
CA ALA A 25 -4.90 -6.53 2.99
C ALA A 25 -5.18 -6.25 4.48
N VAL A 26 -4.36 -6.76 5.39
CA VAL A 26 -4.53 -6.51 6.83
C VAL A 26 -4.37 -5.03 7.15
N GLY A 27 -3.31 -4.38 6.65
CA GLY A 27 -3.07 -2.97 6.91
C GLY A 27 -4.15 -2.05 6.31
N SER A 28 -4.61 -2.35 5.09
CA SER A 28 -5.69 -1.59 4.45
C SER A 28 -7.03 -1.78 5.14
N LEU A 29 -7.29 -2.97 5.70
CA LEU A 29 -8.50 -3.22 6.47
C LEU A 29 -8.53 -2.38 7.75
N ILE A 30 -7.42 -2.35 8.50
CA ILE A 30 -7.33 -1.55 9.73
C ILE A 30 -7.48 -0.06 9.41
N TRP A 31 -6.71 0.45 8.44
CA TRP A 31 -6.71 1.87 8.10
C TRP A 31 -8.03 2.30 7.45
N GLY A 32 -8.59 1.48 6.56
CA GLY A 32 -9.88 1.71 5.92
C GLY A 32 -11.02 1.76 6.93
N THR A 33 -11.03 0.85 7.91
CA THR A 33 -12.01 0.87 9.01
C THR A 33 -11.89 2.15 9.85
N MET A 34 -10.67 2.59 10.14
CA MET A 34 -10.45 3.84 10.86
C MET A 34 -10.94 5.06 10.07
N LEU A 35 -10.68 5.12 8.77
CA LEU A 35 -11.20 6.17 7.88
C LEU A 35 -12.73 6.17 7.81
N ALA A 36 -13.36 5.00 7.77
CA ALA A 36 -14.81 4.86 7.79
C ALA A 36 -15.40 5.40 9.11
N ALA A 37 -14.81 5.02 10.24
CA ALA A 37 -15.19 5.55 11.55
C ALA A 37 -15.08 7.09 11.61
N MET A 38 -14.01 7.66 11.04
CA MET A 38 -13.83 9.12 10.96
C MET A 38 -14.89 9.80 10.08
N ARG A 39 -15.39 9.14 9.01
CA ARG A 39 -16.46 9.67 8.15
C ARG A 39 -17.86 9.61 8.79
N VAL A 40 -18.12 8.63 9.64
CA VAL A 40 -19.43 8.44 10.29
C VAL A 40 -19.53 9.20 11.62
N GLY A 41 -18.40 9.53 12.26
CA GLY A 41 -18.37 10.24 13.54
C GLY A 41 -18.97 11.65 13.52
N PRO A 42 -19.34 12.21 14.69
CA PRO A 42 -20.01 13.51 14.79
C PRO A 42 -19.09 14.71 14.54
N VAL A 43 -17.77 14.52 14.52
CA VAL A 43 -16.77 15.60 14.40
C VAL A 43 -16.63 16.04 12.94
N PRO A 44 -17.05 17.27 12.55
CA PRO A 44 -17.06 17.70 11.16
C PRO A 44 -15.67 17.68 10.50
N LEU A 45 -14.62 17.99 11.29
CA LEU A 45 -13.24 18.00 10.80
C LEU A 45 -12.75 16.59 10.42
N MET A 46 -13.05 15.57 11.24
CA MET A 46 -12.67 14.18 10.95
C MET A 46 -13.41 13.63 9.72
N ARG A 47 -14.68 14.02 9.56
CA ARG A 47 -15.48 13.68 8.37
C ARG A 47 -14.90 14.28 7.10
N GLY A 48 -14.50 15.55 7.18
CA GLY A 48 -13.84 16.28 6.10
C GLY A 48 -12.52 15.62 5.72
N PHE A 49 -11.68 15.30 6.69
CA PHE A 49 -10.41 14.62 6.46
C PHE A 49 -10.58 13.24 5.82
N GLY A 50 -11.44 12.38 6.38
CA GLY A 50 -11.69 11.04 5.83
C GLY A 50 -12.23 11.09 4.41
N SER A 51 -13.12 12.05 4.11
CA SER A 51 -13.65 12.24 2.76
C SER A 51 -12.61 12.78 1.78
N ALA A 52 -11.79 13.74 2.20
CA ALA A 52 -10.72 14.30 1.38
C ALA A 52 -9.67 13.23 1.05
N TYR A 53 -9.24 12.44 2.04
CA TYR A 53 -8.29 11.34 1.84
C TYR A 53 -8.80 10.35 0.79
N VAL A 54 -10.03 9.85 0.97
CA VAL A 54 -10.61 8.86 0.06
C VAL A 54 -10.77 9.43 -1.36
N ASN A 55 -11.27 10.67 -1.49
CA ASN A 55 -11.42 11.31 -2.78
C ASN A 55 -10.07 11.51 -3.48
N ILE A 56 -9.02 11.93 -2.78
CA ILE A 56 -7.71 12.13 -3.39
C ILE A 56 -7.12 10.79 -3.82
N VAL A 57 -7.07 9.82 -2.91
CA VAL A 57 -6.38 8.55 -3.15
C VAL A 57 -7.07 7.73 -4.24
N ARG A 58 -8.41 7.76 -4.34
CA ARG A 58 -9.13 7.07 -5.41
C ARG A 58 -8.97 7.70 -6.79
N ASN A 59 -8.65 8.99 -6.86
CA ASN A 59 -8.42 9.70 -8.11
C ASN A 59 -6.96 9.62 -8.60
N ILE A 60 -6.04 9.07 -7.81
CA ILE A 60 -4.64 8.85 -8.21
C ILE A 60 -4.48 7.39 -8.66
N PRO A 61 -3.92 7.14 -9.86
CA PRO A 61 -3.63 5.77 -10.30
C PRO A 61 -2.69 5.03 -9.33
N LEU A 62 -2.98 3.76 -9.04
CA LEU A 62 -2.15 2.93 -8.13
C LEU A 62 -0.67 2.96 -8.53
N THR A 63 -0.37 2.93 -9.82
CA THR A 63 1.00 3.01 -10.34
C THR A 63 1.72 4.27 -9.87
N VAL A 64 1.05 5.42 -9.85
CA VAL A 64 1.62 6.68 -9.38
C VAL A 64 1.91 6.61 -7.88
N ILE A 65 1.00 6.02 -7.09
CA ILE A 65 1.21 5.83 -5.64
C ILE A 65 2.42 4.94 -5.40
N ILE A 66 2.54 3.81 -6.08
CA ILE A 66 3.68 2.89 -5.93
C ILE A 66 4.99 3.55 -6.36
N LEU A 67 5.00 4.27 -7.49
CA LEU A 67 6.18 5.03 -7.92
C LEU A 67 6.53 6.16 -6.94
N PHE A 68 5.54 6.85 -6.38
CA PHE A 68 5.76 7.85 -5.35
C PHE A 68 6.36 7.24 -4.08
N THR A 69 5.87 6.07 -3.68
CA THR A 69 6.40 5.37 -2.50
C THR A 69 7.81 4.85 -2.76
N SER A 70 8.14 4.41 -3.98
CA SER A 70 9.46 3.90 -4.35
C SER A 70 10.49 4.99 -4.66
N LEU A 71 10.11 6.09 -5.31
CA LEU A 71 11.04 7.14 -5.75
C LEU A 71 10.96 8.35 -4.83
N GLY A 72 9.75 8.83 -4.56
CA GLY A 72 9.53 9.98 -3.68
C GLY A 72 9.91 9.68 -2.23
N LEU A 73 9.37 8.63 -1.63
CA LEU A 73 9.67 8.30 -0.23
C LEU A 73 11.08 7.73 -0.05
N ASN A 74 11.49 6.78 -0.90
CA ASN A 74 12.80 6.13 -0.74
C ASN A 74 13.95 7.02 -1.22
N GLN A 75 13.93 7.50 -2.46
CA GLN A 75 15.10 8.17 -3.05
C GLN A 75 15.17 9.65 -2.67
N THR A 76 14.03 10.36 -2.64
CA THR A 76 14.02 11.79 -2.32
C THR A 76 14.00 12.04 -0.81
N LEU A 77 13.09 11.39 -0.08
CA LEU A 77 12.98 11.58 1.38
C LEU A 77 13.88 10.66 2.20
N GLN A 78 14.61 9.72 1.59
CA GLN A 78 15.50 8.77 2.26
C GLN A 78 14.81 8.00 3.40
N VAL A 79 13.52 7.70 3.25
CA VAL A 79 12.74 6.95 4.26
C VAL A 79 13.14 5.49 4.18
N SER A 80 14.09 5.09 5.03
CA SER A 80 14.62 3.72 5.07
C SER A 80 13.79 2.74 5.90
N LEU A 81 12.65 3.15 6.49
CA LEU A 81 11.74 2.29 7.27
C LEU A 81 12.46 1.26 8.17
N GLY A 82 13.58 1.65 8.79
CA GLY A 82 14.37 0.84 9.73
C GLY A 82 15.16 -0.33 9.11
N SER A 83 15.61 -0.25 7.86
CA SER A 83 16.47 -1.28 7.24
C SER A 83 17.43 -0.66 6.22
N ASP A 84 18.69 -1.12 6.21
CA ASP A 84 19.70 -0.69 5.22
C ASP A 84 19.65 -1.52 3.91
N GLN A 85 18.90 -2.62 3.90
CA GLN A 85 18.73 -3.47 2.71
C GLN A 85 17.64 -2.93 1.77
N VAL A 86 18.04 -2.62 0.53
CA VAL A 86 17.18 -2.03 -0.52
C VAL A 86 15.94 -2.89 -0.82
N GLU A 87 16.08 -4.22 -0.86
CA GLU A 87 14.94 -5.13 -1.10
C GLU A 87 13.87 -5.03 -0.01
N THR A 88 14.30 -5.02 1.26
CA THR A 88 13.39 -4.92 2.41
C THR A 88 12.70 -3.56 2.46
N VAL A 89 13.41 -2.48 2.12
CA VAL A 89 12.85 -1.13 2.06
C VAL A 89 11.79 -1.03 0.95
N ASN A 90 12.11 -1.49 -0.26
CA ASN A 90 11.18 -1.47 -1.38
C ASN A 90 9.94 -2.33 -1.11
N PHE A 91 10.10 -3.49 -0.47
CA PHE A 91 8.97 -4.34 -0.06
C PHE A 91 8.05 -3.62 0.93
N ARG A 92 8.61 -3.00 1.99
CA ARG A 92 7.81 -2.26 2.99
C ARG A 92 7.11 -1.05 2.39
N LEU A 93 7.78 -0.31 1.51
CA LEU A 93 7.21 0.83 0.80
C LEU A 93 6.10 0.38 -0.17
N ALA A 94 6.28 -0.72 -0.88
CA ALA A 94 5.22 -1.29 -1.72
C ALA A 94 3.99 -1.66 -0.88
N VAL A 95 4.19 -2.30 0.28
CA VAL A 95 3.11 -2.59 1.23
C VAL A 95 2.42 -1.32 1.71
N LEU A 96 3.16 -0.26 2.07
CA LEU A 96 2.56 1.02 2.48
C LEU A 96 1.74 1.67 1.37
N GLY A 97 2.26 1.69 0.13
CA GLY A 97 1.54 2.24 -1.02
C GLY A 97 0.26 1.45 -1.31
N LEU A 98 0.32 0.11 -1.23
CA LEU A 98 -0.85 -0.76 -1.37
C LEU A 98 -1.86 -0.54 -0.23
N ILE A 99 -1.42 -0.43 1.02
CA ILE A 99 -2.29 -0.11 2.17
C ILE A 99 -3.01 1.22 1.93
N ALA A 100 -2.27 2.27 1.56
CA ALA A 100 -2.84 3.59 1.33
C ALA A 100 -3.93 3.55 0.25
N TYR A 101 -3.65 2.93 -0.90
CA TYR A 101 -4.62 2.83 -1.98
C TYR A 101 -5.83 1.96 -1.62
N THR A 102 -5.59 0.73 -1.15
CA THR A 102 -6.66 -0.24 -0.88
C THR A 102 -7.54 0.20 0.29
N SER A 103 -7.01 0.91 1.28
CA SER A 103 -7.81 1.42 2.41
C SER A 103 -8.94 2.35 1.98
N ALA A 104 -8.75 3.11 0.88
CA ALA A 104 -9.76 4.00 0.35
C ALA A 104 -10.96 3.23 -0.22
N PHE A 105 -10.74 2.03 -0.79
CA PHE A 105 -11.82 1.15 -1.23
C PHE A 105 -12.51 0.47 -0.06
N VAL A 106 -11.75 0.04 0.95
CA VAL A 106 -12.31 -0.55 2.17
C VAL A 106 -13.20 0.46 2.92
N CYS A 107 -12.80 1.73 2.95
CA CYS A 107 -13.58 2.80 3.58
C CYS A 107 -14.95 3.06 2.91
N GLU A 108 -15.13 2.66 1.64
CA GLU A 108 -16.37 2.86 0.89
C GLU A 108 -17.23 1.60 0.73
N ALA A 109 -16.71 0.45 1.13
CA ALA A 109 -17.45 -0.81 1.13
C ALA A 109 -18.44 -0.87 2.31
#